data_AF-A0A933B6A6-F1
#
_entry.id   AF-A0A933B6A6-F1
#
_cell.length_a   1.000
_cell.length_b   1.000
_cell.length_c   1.000
_cell.angle_alpha   90.00
_cell.angle_beta   90.00
_cell.angle_gamma   90.00
#
_symmetry.space_group_name_H-M   'P 1'
#
loop_
_entity.id
_entity.type
_entity.pdbx_description
1 polymer ?
#
loop_
_entity_poly.entity_id
_entity_poly.type
_entity_poly.pdbx_seq_one_letter_code
_entity_poly.pdbx_strand_id
1 'polypeptide(L)' 'MFQFFASKEKCPVCKMELEKGKDYPVAGGKKFCSEDCREEYRKKMVKEQPDHSSGGCCH' A
#
# COMPACT_ATOMS: atom_id res chain seq x y z
N MET A 1 -10.35 14.61 -26.74
CA MET A 1 -10.03 14.87 -25.33
C MET A 1 -10.07 13.56 -24.57
N PHE A 2 -8.94 12.86 -24.48
CA PHE A 2 -8.76 11.80 -23.49
C PHE A 2 -7.33 11.96 -23.00
N GLN A 3 -7.14 12.81 -22.00
CA GLN A 3 -5.91 12.79 -21.22
C GLN A 3 -5.86 11.41 -20.59
N PHE A 4 -5.08 10.54 -21.21
CA PHE A 4 -4.66 9.27 -20.66
C PHE A 4 -4.03 9.60 -19.31
N PHE A 5 -4.84 9.52 -18.25
CA PHE A 5 -4.35 9.34 -16.90
C PHE A 5 -3.63 8.00 -16.92
N ALA A 6 -2.38 8.02 -17.39
CA ALA A 6 -1.40 7.04 -17.04
C ALA A 6 -1.21 7.19 -15.54
N SER A 7 -2.13 6.60 -14.77
CA SER A 7 -1.94 6.32 -13.36
C SER A 7 -0.72 5.41 -13.29
N LYS A 8 0.44 6.06 -13.28
CA LYS A 8 1.70 5.42 -13.02
C LYS A 8 1.61 5.00 -11.57
N GLU A 9 1.47 3.70 -11.37
CA GLU A 9 1.45 3.12 -10.03
C GLU A 9 2.76 3.54 -9.36
N LYS A 10 2.69 4.13 -8.17
CA LYS A 10 3.87 4.58 -7.44
C LYS A 10 3.99 3.79 -6.15
N CYS A 11 5.22 3.41 -5.81
CA CYS A 11 5.51 2.78 -4.53
C CYS A 11 5.14 3.76 -3.40
N PRO A 12 4.25 3.41 -2.47
CA PRO A 12 3.82 4.34 -1.43
C PRO A 12 4.89 4.59 -0.35
N VAL A 13 5.98 3.82 -0.34
CA VAL A 13 7.12 4.00 0.58
C VAL A 13 8.15 4.96 0.01
N CYS A 14 8.74 4.64 -1.14
CA CYS A 14 9.82 5.42 -1.75
C CYS A 14 9.36 6.37 -2.88
N LYS A 15 8.07 6.36 -3.24
CA LYS A 15 7.46 7.16 -4.34
C LYS A 15 8.01 6.87 -5.73
N MET A 16 8.76 5.77 -5.90
CA MET A 16 9.29 5.32 -7.18
C MET A 16 8.15 4.95 -8.15
N GLU A 17 8.31 5.29 -9.42
CA GLU A 17 7.38 4.92 -10.49
C GLU A 17 7.49 3.42 -10.79
N LEU A 18 6.36 2.72 -10.74
CA LEU A 18 6.24 1.31 -11.08
C LEU A 18 5.76 1.20 -12.52
N GLU A 19 6.45 0.34 -13.28
CA GLU A 19 6.15 0.11 -14.68
C GLU A 19 4.94 -0.82 -14.84
N LYS A 20 3.99 -0.47 -15.70
CA LYS A 20 2.86 -1.35 -15.97
C LYS A 20 3.34 -2.63 -16.65
N GLY A 21 2.90 -3.79 -16.16
CA GLY A 21 3.25 -5.09 -16.73
C GLY A 21 4.45 -5.79 -16.09
N LYS A 22 5.12 -5.15 -15.11
CA LYS A 22 6.09 -5.84 -14.24
C LYS A 22 5.39 -6.49 -13.05
N ASP A 23 5.93 -7.62 -12.63
CA ASP A 23 5.54 -8.26 -11.38
C ASP A 23 6.17 -7.48 -10.22
N TYR A 24 5.33 -6.90 -9.38
CA TYR A 24 5.76 -6.12 -8.22
C TYR A 24 5.13 -6.70 -6.95
N PRO A 25 5.87 -6.72 -5.83
CA PRO A 25 5.32 -7.14 -4.55
C PRO A 25 4.07 -6.32 -4.18
N VAL A 26 3.01 -6.99 -3.75
CA VAL A 26 1.74 -6.37 -3.33
C VAL A 26 1.50 -6.60 -1.83
N ALA A 27 1.07 -5.57 -1.12
CA ALA A 27 0.58 -5.68 0.27
C ALA A 27 -0.54 -4.67 0.53
N GLY A 28 -1.60 -5.10 1.21
CA GLY A 28 -2.73 -4.24 1.55
C GLY A 28 -3.39 -3.55 0.33
N GLY A 29 -3.37 -4.20 -0.84
CA GLY A 29 -3.91 -3.65 -2.08
C GLY A 29 -3.02 -2.59 -2.77
N LYS A 30 -1.79 -2.35 -2.30
CA LYS A 30 -0.82 -1.45 -2.93
C LYS A 30 0.38 -2.20 -3.48
N LYS A 31 0.96 -1.70 -4.58
CA LYS A 31 2.18 -2.25 -5.20
C LYS A 31 3.43 -1.54 -4.68
N PHE A 32 4.53 -2.29 -4.57
CA PHE A 32 5.81 -1.82 -4.04
C PHE A 32 6.94 -2.10 -5.02
N CYS A 33 7.95 -1.23 -5.07
CA CYS A 33 9.09 -1.43 -5.96
C CYS A 33 9.98 -2.62 -5.53
N SER A 34 9.96 -2.96 -4.23
CA SER A 34 10.83 -3.96 -3.61
C SER A 34 10.13 -4.61 -2.42
N GLU A 35 10.59 -5.80 -2.01
CA GLU A 35 10.07 -6.51 -0.83
C GLU A 35 10.29 -5.74 0.47
N ASP A 36 11.40 -5.01 0.59
CA ASP A 36 11.69 -4.15 1.74
C ASP A 36 10.60 -3.08 1.96
N CYS A 37 10.24 -2.36 0.89
CA CYS A 37 9.14 -1.39 0.93
C CYS A 37 7.80 -2.05 1.29
N ARG A 38 7.56 -3.27 0.81
CA ARG A 38 6.35 -4.03 1.14
C ARG A 38 6.31 -4.40 2.63
N GLU A 39 7.44 -4.84 3.18
CA GLU A 39 7.54 -5.26 4.58
C GLU A 39 7.40 -4.07 5.54
N GLU A 40 8.06 -2.95 5.25
CA GLU A 40 7.93 -1.71 6.03
C GLU A 40 6.48 -1.21 6.05
N TYR A 41 5.79 -1.27 4.90
CA TYR A 41 4.38 -0.93 4.83
C TYR A 41 3.51 -1.89 5.63
N ARG A 42 3.78 -3.19 5.55
CA ARG A 42 3.07 -4.23 6.31
C ARG A 42 3.25 -4.03 7.81
N LYS A 43 4.47 -3.76 8.29
CA LYS A 43 4.76 -3.48 9.71
C LYS A 43 3.97 -2.27 10.21
N LYS A 44 3.89 -1.20 9.42
CA LYS A 44 3.09 -0.01 9.74
C LYS A 44 1.59 -0.32 9.79
N MET A 45 1.06 -1.04 8.80
CA MET A 45 -0.35 -1.45 8.78
C MET A 45 -0.73 -2.37 9.94
N VAL A 46 0.16 -3.27 10.35
CA VAL A 46 -0.08 -4.14 11.51
C VAL A 46 -0.05 -3.33 12.81
N LYS A 47 0.81 -2.32 12.92
CA LYS A 47 0.84 -1.41 14.08
C LYS A 47 -0.34 -0.43 14.14
N GLU A 48 -0.88 -0.06 12.98
CA GLU A 48 -1.94 0.95 12.86
C GLU A 48 -3.33 0.35 12.69
N GLN A 49 -3.46 -0.98 12.67
CA GLN A 49 -4.66 -1.58 13.23
C GLN A 49 -4.54 -1.35 14.73
N PRO A 50 -5.27 -0.38 15.34
CA PRO A 50 -5.57 -0.55 16.74
C PRO A 50 -6.17 -1.95 16.77
N ASP A 51 -5.56 -2.82 17.58
CA ASP A 51 -6.26 -3.91 18.19
C ASP A 51 -7.69 -3.39 18.43
N HIS A 52 -8.63 -3.82 17.60
CA HIS A 52 -10.05 -3.65 17.86
C HIS A 52 -10.31 -4.59 19.04
N SER A 53 -9.68 -4.31 20.19
CA SER A 53 -10.34 -4.09 21.46
C SER A 53 -11.62 -3.30 21.17
N SER A 54 -12.61 -3.96 20.59
CA SER A 54 -13.81 -4.47 21.25
C SER A 54 -13.96 -4.03 22.71
N GLY A 55 -13.71 -2.75 23.02
CA GLY A 55 -14.19 -2.07 24.19
C GLY A 55 -15.55 -1.50 23.80
N GLY A 56 -16.60 -2.25 24.10
CA GLY A 56 -17.97 -1.97 23.70
C GLY A 56 -18.38 -0.51 23.94
N CYS A 57 -18.77 0.16 22.86
CA CYS A 57 -19.65 1.30 22.95
C CYS A 57 -21.07 0.77 22.74
N CYS A 58 -21.71 0.35 23.83
CA CYS A 58 -23.16 0.21 23.88
C CYS A 58 -23.66 1.25 24.88
N HIS A 59 -24.48 2.15 24.31
CA HIS A 59 -25.18 3.27 24.92
C HIS A 59 -26.08 2.83 26.10
#